data_AF-A0A328NZH6-F1
#
_entry.id   AF-A0A328NZH6-F1
#
_cell.length_a   1.000
_cell.length_b   1.000
_cell.length_c   1.000
_cell.angle_alpha   90.00
_cell.angle_beta   90.00
_cell.angle_gamma   90.00
#
_symmetry.space_group_name_H-M   'P 1'
#
loop_
_entity.id
_entity.type
_entity.pdbx_description
1 polymer ?
#
loop_
_entity_poly.entity_id
_entity_poly.type
_entity_poly.pdbx_seq_one_letter_code
_entity_poly.pdbx_strand_id
1 'polypeptide(L)'
;MSDNQRDDLEDPLTRWLNGQPQANPQLPTQRRRGLRFAFYGRMSTVEHQDRVTSRHWQRDCATELVAAHGVIVAEYFDVGCSRRRGWRQRPQAAALLAALDDPDRGFDAIVVGEYERAFSANQLQHLAPVLEQHAV
;
A
#
# COMPACT_ATOMS: atom_id res chain seq x y z
N MET A 1 2.57 -50.83 -3.74
CA MET A 1 2.61 -50.69 -5.21
C MET A 1 1.22 -50.26 -5.61
N SER A 2 0.92 -49.07 -6.11
CA SER A 2 1.70 -47.90 -6.56
C SER A 2 0.73 -46.71 -6.36
N ASP A 3 1.15 -45.63 -5.71
CA ASP A 3 1.71 -44.43 -6.35
C ASP A 3 0.84 -43.89 -7.50
N ASN A 4 0.11 -42.81 -7.24
CA ASN A 4 -0.41 -41.91 -8.27
C ASN A 4 -0.32 -40.46 -7.78
N GLN A 5 0.86 -39.90 -8.01
CA GLN A 5 1.18 -38.50 -8.27
C GLN A 5 0.03 -37.48 -8.48
N ARG A 6 0.24 -36.35 -7.78
CA ARG A 6 0.12 -34.93 -8.19
C ARG A 6 -1.27 -34.30 -8.27
N ASP A 7 -1.50 -33.32 -7.41
CA ASP A 7 -1.29 -31.92 -7.81
C ASP A 7 -1.13 -31.04 -6.56
N ASP A 8 0.12 -30.67 -6.28
CA ASP A 8 0.47 -29.62 -5.33
C ASP A 8 0.03 -28.28 -5.92
N LEU A 9 -1.03 -27.71 -5.32
CA LEU A 9 -1.44 -26.32 -5.54
C LEU A 9 -0.37 -25.39 -4.95
N GLU A 10 0.70 -25.16 -5.70
CA GLU A 10 1.59 -24.03 -5.46
C GLU A 10 0.80 -22.74 -5.68
N ASP A 11 0.43 -22.10 -4.57
CA ASP A 11 -0.25 -20.81 -4.51
C ASP A 11 0.57 -19.73 -5.25
N PRO A 12 -0.04 -19.00 -6.20
CA PRO A 12 0.62 -17.88 -6.88
C PRO A 12 1.15 -16.78 -5.93
N LEU A 13 0.58 -16.63 -4.73
CA LEU A 13 1.13 -15.74 -3.69
C LEU A 13 2.46 -16.25 -3.15
N THR A 14 2.63 -17.56 -3.00
CA THR A 14 3.86 -18.18 -2.49
C THR A 14 5.00 -18.08 -3.50
N ARG A 15 4.71 -18.17 -4.81
CA ARG A 15 5.72 -17.91 -5.86
C ARG A 15 6.15 -16.44 -5.89
N TRP A 16 5.25 -15.51 -5.62
CA TRP A 16 5.60 -14.10 -5.54
C TRP A 16 6.48 -13.80 -4.30
N LEU A 17 6.16 -14.39 -3.15
CA LEU A 17 6.97 -14.25 -1.93
C LEU A 17 8.39 -14.83 -2.07
N ASN A 18 8.55 -15.93 -2.81
CA ASN A 18 9.83 -16.64 -2.95
C ASN A 18 10.66 -16.17 -4.15
N GLY A 19 10.14 -15.29 -5.01
CA GLY A 19 10.70 -14.95 -6.33
C GLY A 19 11.49 -13.65 -6.42
N GLN A 20 11.80 -12.97 -5.32
CA GLN A 20 12.51 -11.67 -5.35
C GLN A 20 13.98 -11.83 -5.80
N PRO A 21 14.38 -11.32 -6.98
CA PRO A 21 15.78 -11.21 -7.35
C PRO A 21 16.41 -10.05 -6.57
N GLN A 22 17.63 -10.23 -6.07
CA GLN A 22 18.43 -9.15 -5.51
C GLN A 22 18.76 -8.11 -6.61
N ALA A 23 17.88 -7.14 -6.81
CA ALA A 23 18.16 -5.95 -7.59
C ALA A 23 18.50 -4.81 -6.64
N ASN A 24 19.79 -4.52 -6.52
CA ASN A 24 20.33 -3.38 -5.78
C ASN A 24 20.73 -2.28 -6.77
N PRO A 25 19.90 -1.25 -7.01
CA PRO A 25 20.40 0.05 -7.38
C PRO A 25 20.67 0.83 -6.09
N GLN A 26 21.89 1.32 -5.96
CA GLN A 26 22.38 2.07 -4.81
C GLN A 26 21.44 3.25 -4.47
N LEU A 27 20.55 3.04 -3.49
CA LEU A 27 19.83 4.11 -2.80
C LEU A 27 20.88 5.05 -2.18
N PRO A 28 20.73 6.39 -2.29
CA PRO A 28 21.65 7.33 -1.65
C PRO A 28 21.75 6.99 -0.16
N THR A 29 22.96 6.98 0.34
CA THR A 29 23.35 6.61 1.70
C THR A 29 22.62 7.42 2.78
N GLN A 30 21.40 7.03 3.14
CA GLN A 30 20.75 7.44 4.39
C GLN A 30 20.77 6.28 5.37
N ARG A 31 21.97 6.02 5.93
CA ARG A 31 22.11 5.13 7.08
C ARG A 31 21.32 5.70 8.26
N ARG A 32 20.31 4.94 8.71
CA ARG A 32 19.60 5.02 10.01
C ARG A 32 18.71 6.24 10.26
N ARG A 33 17.90 6.64 9.29
CA ARG A 33 16.64 7.32 9.58
C ARG A 33 15.52 6.38 9.13
N GLY A 34 14.52 6.14 9.97
CA GLY A 34 13.39 5.27 9.62
C GLY A 34 12.71 5.76 8.34
N LEU A 35 12.03 4.85 7.65
CA LEU A 35 11.31 5.13 6.39
C LEU A 35 10.28 6.24 6.61
N ARG A 36 10.12 7.12 5.62
CA ARG A 36 9.03 8.09 5.59
C ARG A 36 7.85 7.46 4.86
N PHE A 37 6.74 7.25 5.57
CA PHE A 37 5.55 6.63 5.00
C PHE A 37 4.54 7.68 4.54
N ALA A 38 3.96 7.48 3.36
CA ALA A 38 2.67 8.06 3.00
C ALA A 38 1.56 7.12 3.47
N PHE A 39 0.62 7.63 4.25
CA PHE A 39 -0.56 6.90 4.67
C PHE A 39 -1.69 7.08 3.65
N TYR A 40 -2.29 5.96 3.24
CA TYR A 40 -3.54 5.95 2.49
C TYR A 40 -4.66 5.27 3.27
N GLY A 41 -5.77 5.98 3.44
CA GLY A 41 -6.99 5.47 4.06
C GLY A 41 -8.23 5.75 3.23
N ARG A 42 -9.34 5.05 3.53
CA ARG A 42 -10.61 5.28 2.83
C ARG A 42 -11.81 4.99 3.72
N MET A 43 -12.91 5.66 3.44
CA MET A 43 -14.25 5.25 3.88
C MET A 43 -15.31 5.46 2.79
N SER A 44 -16.30 4.57 2.77
CA SER A 44 -17.41 4.63 1.80
C SER A 44 -18.51 5.61 2.20
N THR A 45 -18.67 5.90 3.49
CA THR A 45 -19.76 6.71 4.04
C THR A 45 -19.36 8.17 4.21
N VAL A 46 -20.37 9.04 4.26
CA VAL A 46 -20.27 10.50 4.29
C VAL A 46 -20.81 11.04 5.63
N GLU A 47 -21.25 10.19 6.56
CA GLU A 47 -21.76 10.64 7.87
C GLU A 47 -20.63 11.21 8.73
N HIS A 48 -20.83 12.43 9.26
CA HIS A 48 -19.74 13.26 9.79
C HIS A 48 -19.07 12.69 11.06
N GLN A 49 -19.81 12.03 11.95
CA GLN A 49 -19.25 11.44 13.18
C GLN A 49 -18.37 10.22 12.90
N ASP A 50 -18.75 9.40 11.92
CA ASP A 50 -17.96 8.23 11.52
C ASP A 50 -16.69 8.60 10.77
N ARG A 51 -16.63 9.78 10.14
CA ARG A 51 -15.46 10.21 9.37
C ARG A 51 -14.22 10.39 10.20
N VAL A 52 -14.31 11.23 11.23
CA VAL A 52 -13.16 11.59 12.06
C VAL A 52 -12.66 10.35 12.78
N THR A 53 -13.57 9.58 13.35
CA THR A 53 -13.26 8.34 14.07
C THR A 53 -12.66 7.27 13.16
N SER A 54 -13.24 7.02 11.98
CA SER A 54 -12.71 6.01 11.05
C SER A 54 -11.35 6.40 10.47
N ARG A 55 -11.14 7.70 10.20
CA ARG A 55 -9.86 8.24 9.74
C ARG A 55 -8.79 8.10 10.82
N HIS A 56 -9.08 8.55 12.04
CA HIS A 56 -8.16 8.44 13.16
C HIS A 56 -7.79 7.00 13.44
N TRP A 57 -8.76 6.10 13.54
CA TRP A 57 -8.50 4.69 13.81
C TRP A 57 -7.62 4.04 12.75
N GLN A 58 -7.91 4.26 11.45
CA GLN A 58 -7.05 3.75 10.37
C GLN A 58 -5.63 4.31 10.43
N ARG A 59 -5.48 5.60 10.78
CA ARG A 59 -4.18 6.24 10.93
C ARG A 59 -3.42 5.72 12.14
N ASP A 60 -4.09 5.49 13.26
CA ASP A 60 -3.49 4.99 14.50
C ASP A 60 -2.97 3.56 14.30
N CYS A 61 -3.79 2.68 13.71
CA CYS A 61 -3.36 1.33 13.34
C CYS A 61 -2.17 1.36 12.37
N ALA A 62 -2.20 2.24 11.36
CA ALA A 62 -1.07 2.40 10.44
C ALA A 62 0.19 2.93 11.16
N THR A 63 0.03 3.84 12.11
CA THR A 63 1.12 4.41 12.91
C THR A 63 1.78 3.32 13.75
N GLU A 64 0.99 2.49 14.41
CA GLU A 64 1.47 1.34 15.18
C GLU A 64 2.22 0.35 14.30
N LEU A 65 1.67 0.03 13.12
CA LEU A 65 2.29 -0.88 12.16
C LEU A 65 3.68 -0.39 11.69
N VAL A 66 3.84 0.91 11.46
CA VAL A 66 5.12 1.45 10.95
C VAL A 66 6.10 1.84 12.06
N ALA A 67 5.72 1.81 13.33
CA ALA A 67 6.50 2.38 14.43
C ALA A 67 7.94 1.82 14.54
N ALA A 68 8.14 0.54 14.19
CA ALA A 68 9.46 -0.10 14.17
C ALA A 68 10.30 0.21 12.92
N HIS A 69 9.66 0.75 11.88
CA HIS A 69 10.24 0.92 10.54
C HIS A 69 10.42 2.40 10.17
N GLY A 70 9.63 3.31 10.73
CA GLY A 70 9.60 4.69 10.32
C GLY A 70 8.45 5.51 10.88
N VAL A 71 8.08 6.56 10.15
CA VAL A 71 7.05 7.53 10.55
C VAL A 71 6.17 7.92 9.37
N ILE A 72 4.89 8.19 9.64
CA ILE A 72 3.97 8.72 8.63
C ILE A 72 4.21 10.23 8.47
N VAL A 73 4.58 10.65 7.26
CA VAL A 73 4.90 12.06 6.92
C VAL A 73 3.88 12.71 5.99
N ALA A 74 3.08 11.91 5.29
CA ALA A 74 2.05 12.37 4.38
C ALA A 74 0.77 11.54 4.56
N GLU A 75 -0.37 12.13 4.25
CA GLU A 75 -1.67 11.47 4.38
C GLU A 75 -2.59 11.78 3.20
N TYR A 76 -3.22 10.71 2.69
CA TYR A 76 -4.17 10.71 1.60
C TYR A 76 -5.41 9.93 2.06
N PHE A 77 -6.57 10.57 2.15
CA PHE A 77 -7.77 9.93 2.72
C PHE A 77 -9.03 10.14 1.89
N ASP A 78 -9.49 9.08 1.21
CA ASP A 78 -10.68 9.14 0.37
C ASP A 78 -11.99 8.94 1.15
N VAL A 79 -12.90 9.91 1.08
CA VAL A 79 -14.22 9.88 1.71
C VAL A 79 -15.32 9.78 0.64
N GLY A 80 -16.35 8.96 0.89
CA GLY A 80 -17.50 8.83 -0.02
C GLY A 80 -17.17 8.18 -1.36
N CYS A 81 -16.00 7.55 -1.48
CA CYS A 81 -15.54 6.87 -2.70
C CYS A 81 -15.68 5.36 -2.55
N SER A 82 -16.25 4.67 -3.54
CA SER A 82 -16.36 3.20 -3.53
C SER A 82 -15.00 2.52 -3.75
N ARG A 83 -14.70 1.45 -3.00
CA ARG A 83 -13.50 0.62 -3.17
C ARG A 83 -13.43 -0.08 -4.53
N ARG A 84 -14.59 -0.26 -5.19
CA ARG A 84 -14.63 -0.85 -6.53
C ARG A 84 -14.03 0.07 -7.60
N ARG A 85 -14.00 1.40 -7.37
CA ARG A 85 -13.30 2.33 -8.27
C ARG A 85 -11.81 2.06 -8.21
N GLY A 86 -11.12 2.09 -9.35
CA GLY A 86 -9.67 1.98 -9.38
C GLY A 86 -9.01 3.15 -8.64
N TRP A 87 -7.78 3.00 -8.17
CA TRP A 87 -7.07 4.04 -7.42
C TRP A 87 -6.98 5.37 -8.18
N ARG A 88 -6.72 5.34 -9.50
CA ARG A 88 -6.71 6.55 -10.35
C ARG A 88 -8.06 7.27 -10.45
N GLN A 89 -9.16 6.64 -10.03
CA GLN A 89 -10.52 7.19 -10.06
C GLN A 89 -11.00 7.67 -8.68
N ARG A 90 -10.13 7.64 -7.66
CA ARG A 90 -10.42 8.18 -6.34
C ARG A 90 -9.50 9.37 -6.09
N PRO A 91 -10.02 10.53 -5.65
CA PRO A 91 -9.23 11.76 -5.61
C PRO A 91 -7.89 11.65 -4.86
N GLN A 92 -7.90 11.10 -3.65
CA GLN A 92 -6.71 11.03 -2.82
C GLN A 92 -5.78 9.89 -3.21
N ALA A 93 -6.32 8.73 -3.60
CA ALA A 93 -5.49 7.67 -4.18
C ALA A 93 -4.81 8.13 -5.49
N ALA A 94 -5.52 8.86 -6.36
CA ALA A 94 -4.95 9.40 -7.58
C ALA A 94 -3.87 10.45 -7.29
N ALA A 95 -4.08 11.32 -6.30
CA ALA A 95 -3.06 12.28 -5.86
C ALA A 95 -1.81 11.59 -5.30
N LEU A 96 -1.97 10.52 -4.52
CA LEU A 96 -0.86 9.71 -4.04
C LEU A 96 -0.07 9.07 -5.21
N LEU A 97 -0.76 8.52 -6.20
CA LEU A 97 -0.10 7.94 -7.38
C LEU A 97 0.62 9.00 -8.21
N ALA A 98 0.05 10.19 -8.37
CA ALA A 98 0.71 11.30 -9.06
C ALA A 98 1.95 11.80 -8.29
N ALA A 99 1.94 11.73 -6.96
CA ALA A 99 3.11 12.08 -6.15
C ALA A 99 4.28 11.09 -6.32
N LEU A 100 4.05 9.89 -6.86
CA LEU A 100 5.13 8.94 -7.16
C LEU A 100 6.06 9.45 -8.26
N ASP A 101 5.53 10.24 -9.21
CA ASP A 101 6.29 10.79 -10.34
C ASP A 101 7.32 11.85 -9.89
N ASP A 102 7.22 12.36 -8.65
CA ASP A 102 8.16 13.31 -8.08
C ASP A 102 9.32 12.57 -7.33
N PRO A 103 10.58 12.70 -7.78
CA PRO A 103 11.72 12.11 -7.08
C PRO A 103 11.92 12.72 -5.68
N ASP A 104 11.43 13.93 -5.43
CA ASP A 104 11.51 14.66 -4.16
C ASP A 104 10.19 14.61 -3.37
N ARG A 105 9.28 13.67 -3.68
CA ARG A 105 7.94 13.48 -3.10
C ARG A 105 7.84 13.45 -1.57
N GLY A 106 8.96 13.36 -0.86
CA GLY A 106 9.01 13.48 0.58
C GLY A 106 8.70 12.20 1.36
N PHE A 107 8.37 11.10 0.71
CA PHE A 107 8.14 9.78 1.33
C PHE A 107 8.81 8.65 0.55
N ASP A 108 9.13 7.57 1.26
CA ASP A 108 9.89 6.42 0.77
C ASP A 108 8.99 5.18 0.56
N ALA A 109 7.89 5.07 1.33
CA ALA A 109 7.01 3.90 1.33
C ALA A 109 5.53 4.29 1.49
N ILE A 110 4.61 3.39 1.16
CA ILE A 110 3.16 3.57 1.39
C ILE A 110 2.68 2.60 2.47
N VAL A 111 1.91 3.10 3.43
CA VAL A 111 1.13 2.28 4.38
C VAL A 111 -0.36 2.49 4.14
N VAL A 112 -1.11 1.40 4.14
CA VAL A 112 -2.55 1.41 3.90
C VAL A 112 -3.28 1.11 5.22
N GLY A 113 -4.26 1.94 5.59
CA GLY A 113 -4.97 1.78 6.87
C GLY A 113 -5.73 0.46 7.01
N GLU A 114 -6.54 0.12 6.01
CA GLU A 114 -7.27 -1.15 5.97
C GLU A 114 -7.22 -1.72 4.55
N TYR A 115 -6.64 -2.90 4.40
CA TYR A 115 -6.52 -3.58 3.10
C TYR A 115 -7.88 -3.72 2.40
N GLU A 116 -8.89 -4.25 3.11
CA GLU A 116 -10.23 -4.46 2.60
C GLU A 116 -10.94 -3.16 2.20
N ARG A 117 -10.54 -2.03 2.78
CA ARG A 117 -11.07 -0.73 2.38
C ARG A 117 -10.32 -0.18 1.19
N ALA A 118 -9.02 -0.38 1.08
CA ALA A 118 -8.23 0.21 0.01
C ALA A 118 -8.33 -0.55 -1.30
N PHE A 119 -8.54 -1.86 -1.26
CA PHE A 119 -8.51 -2.71 -2.44
C PHE A 119 -9.83 -3.46 -2.66
N SER A 120 -10.04 -3.87 -3.90
CA SER A 120 -11.11 -4.77 -4.32
C SER A 120 -10.64 -5.58 -5.52
N ALA A 121 -10.99 -6.87 -5.55
CA ALA A 121 -10.55 -7.80 -6.59
C ALA A 121 -9.02 -7.68 -6.82
N ASN A 122 -8.59 -7.65 -8.08
CA ASN A 122 -7.18 -7.70 -8.44
C ASN A 122 -6.50 -6.32 -8.43
N GLN A 123 -7.07 -5.30 -7.76
CA GLN A 123 -6.53 -3.94 -7.80
C GLN A 123 -5.08 -3.84 -7.30
N LEU A 124 -4.71 -4.55 -6.24
CA LEU A 124 -3.32 -4.55 -5.76
C LEU A 124 -2.37 -5.16 -6.81
N GLN A 125 -2.76 -6.26 -7.45
CA GLN A 125 -1.94 -6.90 -8.50
C GLN A 125 -1.69 -5.97 -9.69
N HIS A 126 -2.65 -5.12 -10.05
CA HIS A 126 -2.47 -4.13 -11.11
C HIS A 126 -1.65 -2.93 -10.66
N LEU A 127 -1.62 -2.64 -9.35
CA LEU A 127 -0.91 -1.50 -8.79
C LEU A 127 0.56 -1.82 -8.48
N ALA A 128 0.85 -3.06 -8.07
CA ALA A 128 2.19 -3.50 -7.67
C ALA A 128 3.29 -3.14 -8.69
N PRO A 129 3.12 -3.38 -10.02
CA PRO A 129 4.15 -2.99 -10.98
C PRO A 129 4.41 -1.48 -11.03
N VAL A 130 3.40 -0.66 -10.79
CA VAL A 130 3.56 0.80 -10.74
C VAL A 130 4.33 1.21 -9.49
N LEU A 131 4.08 0.58 -8.34
CA LEU A 131 4.81 0.86 -7.10
C LEU A 131 6.28 0.44 -7.21
N GLU A 132 6.52 -0.76 -7.75
CA GLU A 132 7.87 -1.29 -7.99
C GLU A 132 8.70 -0.39 -8.92
N GLN A 133 8.09 0.15 -9.99
CA GLN A 133 8.73 1.12 -10.90
C GLN A 133 9.20 2.39 -10.19
N HIS A 134 8.55 2.79 -9.09
CA HIS A 134 8.87 3.98 -8.30
C HIS A 134 9.67 3.66 -7.03
N ALA A 135 10.11 2.40 -6.87
CA ALA A 135 10.83 1.90 -5.70
C ALA A 135 10.09 2.18 -4.37
N VAL A 136 8.77 1.93 -4.37
CA VAL A 136 7.87 2.05 -3.21
C VAL A 136 7.32 0.69 -2.81
#